data_AF-A0AA43JQJ8-F1
#
_entry.id   AF-A0AA43JQJ8-F1
#
_cell.length_a   1.000
_cell.length_b   1.000
_cell.length_c   1.000
_cell.angle_alpha   90.00
_cell.angle_beta   90.00
_cell.angle_gamma   90.00
#
_symmetry.space_group_name_H-M   'P 1'
#
loop_
_entity.id
_entity.type
_entity.pdbx_description
1 polymer ?
#
loop_
_entity_poly.entity_id
_entity_poly.type
_entity_poly.pdbx_seq_one_letter_code
_entity_poly.pdbx_strand_id
1 'polypeptide(L)'
;ALFTGSYLLAFGTTLTEYFPIYKLFYKYFPYFNLSRSPTKIMIIVMACIAMLAAYSIKWLMDRAGAWPKAAGALFMVALAFDYHPGKPVGICLLDQDNEVYQFIARTNDGKPVLNLPIWPGEASWEAIYQYYAVESGAPMINGYSPLVKKEYVDHVFWPLSPMNGGDMAPLQEETARKLNVGYIVFHADAYPPKVGAFSPYIAIQRLIESPYLELVMKKDPLWVFAMKKTPDPPKAPTPPRLGSLFQAEWLNPIGGRPAEDRDASRGWALKAMPGEGIPQDGIINAGPYGTFPSGRYMVALRLKVEGDFADDSQIVKVDVAADQGRIVLAEKYLTGADFSQRGRYQDIDVEYELAPGKFWQVEYRVYLVGRATVWFDYAYATFAAASGPSDFFEAEQLRYYSGRLASNASASGGEAVRSQPGVNPRDVMVFGPGTMLEPGRWRVHAMLMAEGEGANAPVGSVEIKLGDKDKPVAIREVTTAALGGSGQWKDVAVDFVVERRTTLEVMVKFGGVIPFWVDTIRIEKLPTP
;
A
#
# COMPACT_ATOMS: atom_id res chain seq x y z
N ALA A 1 -15.48 -34.59 24.29
CA ALA A 1 -15.24 -33.29 24.99
C ALA A 1 -14.07 -32.54 24.36
N LEU A 2 -12.81 -33.02 24.46
CA LEU A 2 -11.65 -32.34 23.87
C LEU A 2 -11.79 -32.15 22.35
N PHE A 3 -12.16 -33.22 21.64
CA PHE A 3 -12.45 -33.21 20.20
C PHE A 3 -13.57 -32.22 19.82
N THR A 4 -14.68 -32.21 20.56
CA THR A 4 -15.81 -31.30 20.35
C THR A 4 -15.44 -29.84 20.65
N GLY A 5 -14.56 -29.61 21.63
CA GLY A 5 -13.97 -28.29 21.91
C GLY A 5 -13.06 -27.83 20.77
N SER A 6 -12.17 -28.69 20.28
CA SER A 6 -11.35 -28.42 19.08
C SER A 6 -12.20 -28.18 17.83
N TYR A 7 -13.31 -28.89 17.70
CA TYR A 7 -14.30 -28.80 16.61
C TYR A 7 -15.03 -27.45 16.61
N LEU A 8 -15.46 -26.95 17.77
CA LEU A 8 -16.07 -25.60 17.91
C LEU A 8 -15.07 -24.46 17.63
N LEU A 9 -13.79 -24.71 17.83
CA LEU A 9 -12.72 -23.72 17.61
C LEU A 9 -12.29 -23.62 16.13
N ALA A 10 -12.56 -24.63 15.31
CA ALA A 10 -12.14 -24.68 13.91
C ALA A 10 -13.15 -24.08 12.92
N PHE A 11 -14.45 -24.13 13.22
CA PHE A 11 -15.52 -23.49 12.42
C PHE A 11 -15.63 -21.97 12.67
N GLY A 12 -14.73 -21.42 13.48
CA GLY A 12 -14.84 -20.11 14.07
C GLY A 12 -14.50 -18.91 13.19
N THR A 13 -14.18 -19.04 11.91
CA THR A 13 -13.91 -17.85 11.07
C THR A 13 -15.16 -17.32 10.39
N THR A 14 -15.97 -18.17 9.77
CA THR A 14 -17.24 -17.80 9.10
C THR A 14 -18.42 -17.77 10.07
N LEU A 15 -18.55 -18.75 10.97
CA LEU A 15 -19.64 -18.77 11.95
C LEU A 15 -19.49 -17.71 13.05
N THR A 16 -18.34 -17.07 13.21
CA THR A 16 -18.17 -15.99 14.22
C THR A 16 -19.11 -14.82 13.99
N GLU A 17 -19.56 -14.56 12.75
CA GLU A 17 -20.56 -13.54 12.46
C GLU A 17 -21.92 -13.84 13.11
N TYR A 18 -22.26 -15.11 13.28
CA TYR A 18 -23.54 -15.56 13.84
C TYR A 18 -23.39 -16.05 15.30
N PHE A 19 -22.26 -16.66 15.63
CA PHE A 19 -21.92 -17.26 16.91
C PHE A 19 -20.45 -16.96 17.26
N PRO A 20 -20.16 -15.93 18.09
CA PRO A 20 -18.81 -15.40 18.30
C PRO A 20 -17.93 -16.28 19.23
N ILE A 21 -18.02 -17.60 19.11
CA ILE A 21 -17.35 -18.58 19.96
C ILE A 21 -15.82 -18.39 19.87
N TYR A 22 -15.28 -18.30 18.65
CA TYR A 22 -13.84 -18.08 18.47
C TYR A 22 -13.37 -16.77 19.11
N LYS A 23 -14.11 -15.68 18.91
CA LYS A 23 -13.82 -14.37 19.53
C LYS A 23 -13.82 -14.46 21.07
N LEU A 24 -14.74 -15.24 21.64
CA LEU A 24 -14.84 -15.46 23.08
C LEU A 24 -13.63 -16.24 23.60
N PHE A 25 -13.22 -17.33 22.94
CA PHE A 25 -12.00 -18.06 23.30
C PHE A 25 -10.74 -17.21 23.13
N TYR A 26 -10.61 -16.47 22.03
CA TYR A 26 -9.50 -15.56 21.80
C TYR A 26 -9.36 -14.50 22.89
N LYS A 27 -10.48 -13.98 23.40
CA LYS A 27 -10.46 -12.93 24.42
C LYS A 27 -10.29 -13.45 25.85
N TYR A 28 -10.89 -14.60 26.18
CA TYR A 28 -11.00 -15.05 27.58
C TYR A 28 -10.23 -16.33 27.90
N PHE A 29 -9.82 -17.13 26.91
CA PHE A 29 -9.10 -18.37 27.16
C PHE A 29 -7.59 -18.10 27.20
N PRO A 30 -6.91 -18.33 28.34
CA PRO A 30 -5.48 -18.06 28.48
C PRO A 30 -4.67 -18.71 27.37
N TYR A 31 -3.72 -17.97 26.80
CA TYR A 31 -2.79 -18.41 25.75
C TYR A 31 -3.41 -18.73 24.39
N PHE A 32 -4.74 -18.72 24.22
CA PHE A 32 -5.36 -18.99 22.93
C PHE A 32 -5.02 -17.90 21.88
N ASN A 33 -4.91 -16.66 22.35
CA ASN A 33 -4.44 -15.53 21.54
C ASN A 33 -2.94 -15.59 21.17
N LEU A 34 -2.17 -16.52 21.72
CA LEU A 34 -0.75 -16.71 21.34
C LEU A 34 -0.58 -17.59 20.11
N SER A 35 -1.62 -18.34 19.70
CA SER A 35 -1.57 -19.12 18.47
C SER A 35 -1.59 -18.18 17.25
N ARG A 36 -0.40 -17.86 16.74
CA ARG A 36 -0.21 -16.98 15.57
C ARG A 36 -0.71 -17.56 14.25
N SER A 37 -1.26 -18.78 14.24
CA SER A 37 -1.74 -19.40 13.01
C SER A 37 -2.92 -20.35 13.27
N PRO A 38 -4.13 -19.82 13.54
CA PRO A 38 -5.36 -20.60 13.61
C PRO A 38 -5.53 -21.52 12.39
N THR A 39 -5.06 -21.08 11.23
CA THR A 39 -5.01 -21.83 9.97
C THR A 39 -4.29 -23.18 10.10
N LYS A 40 -3.22 -23.30 10.90
CA LYS A 40 -2.53 -24.59 11.11
C LYS A 40 -3.40 -25.58 11.88
N ILE A 41 -4.13 -25.09 12.88
CA ILE A 41 -5.11 -25.90 13.62
C ILE A 41 -6.25 -26.32 12.68
N MET A 42 -6.71 -25.41 11.80
CA MET A 42 -7.74 -25.73 10.81
C MET A 42 -7.30 -26.86 9.87
N ILE A 43 -6.05 -26.87 9.38
CA ILE A 43 -5.54 -27.95 8.50
C ILE A 43 -5.65 -29.32 9.20
N ILE A 44 -5.20 -29.41 10.45
CA ILE A 44 -5.26 -30.66 11.23
C ILE A 44 -6.72 -31.06 11.46
N VAL A 45 -7.56 -30.11 11.86
CA VAL A 45 -8.97 -30.37 12.15
C VAL A 45 -9.71 -30.82 10.88
N MET A 46 -9.47 -30.18 9.73
CA MET A 46 -10.06 -30.57 8.45
C MET A 46 -9.69 -32.01 8.07
N ALA A 47 -8.42 -32.40 8.23
CA ALA A 47 -7.99 -33.77 7.97
C ALA A 47 -8.70 -34.78 8.92
N CYS A 48 -8.79 -34.46 10.21
CA CYS A 48 -9.50 -35.29 11.18
C CYS A 48 -11.01 -35.40 10.88
N ILE A 49 -11.67 -34.30 10.51
CA ILE A 49 -13.09 -34.28 10.16
C ILE A 49 -13.34 -35.08 8.89
N ALA A 50 -12.49 -34.94 7.86
CA ALA A 50 -12.63 -35.70 6.62
C ALA A 50 -12.57 -37.22 6.88
N MET A 51 -11.64 -37.67 7.73
CA MET A 51 -11.55 -39.08 8.14
C MET A 51 -12.81 -39.53 8.91
N LEU A 52 -13.26 -38.75 9.90
CA LEU A 52 -14.43 -39.10 10.71
C LEU A 52 -15.73 -39.07 9.90
N ALA A 53 -15.87 -38.12 8.97
CA ALA A 53 -16.97 -38.07 8.02
C ALA A 53 -16.98 -39.33 7.15
N ALA A 54 -15.82 -39.74 6.62
CA ALA A 54 -15.71 -40.98 5.84
C ALA A 54 -16.14 -42.22 6.65
N TYR A 55 -15.67 -42.35 7.90
CA TYR A 55 -16.08 -43.46 8.78
C TYR A 55 -17.58 -43.42 9.11
N SER A 56 -18.12 -42.23 9.38
CA SER A 56 -19.54 -42.04 9.68
C SER A 56 -20.42 -42.37 8.49
N ILE A 57 -20.02 -41.94 7.29
CA ILE A 57 -20.68 -42.30 6.02
C ILE A 57 -20.66 -43.81 5.82
N LYS A 58 -19.49 -44.44 5.95
CA LYS A 58 -19.37 -45.90 5.82
C LYS A 58 -20.29 -46.62 6.80
N TRP A 59 -20.29 -46.20 8.06
CA TRP A 59 -21.16 -46.80 9.08
C TRP A 59 -22.66 -46.61 8.76
N LEU A 60 -23.06 -45.43 8.30
CA LEU A 60 -24.43 -45.14 7.86
C LEU A 60 -24.83 -45.95 6.62
N MET A 61 -23.91 -46.12 5.67
CA MET A 61 -24.12 -46.92 4.47
C MET A 61 -24.37 -48.39 4.82
N ASP A 62 -23.60 -48.93 5.76
CA ASP A 62 -23.60 -50.33 6.15
C ASP A 62 -24.79 -50.71 7.07
N ARG A 63 -25.35 -49.75 7.84
CA ARG A 63 -26.32 -50.07 8.91
C ARG A 63 -27.61 -49.25 8.96
N ALA A 64 -27.71 -48.15 8.23
CA ALA A 64 -28.85 -47.24 8.38
C ALA A 64 -29.90 -47.36 7.26
N GLY A 65 -31.14 -47.03 7.58
CA GLY A 65 -32.22 -46.87 6.59
C GLY A 65 -31.99 -45.67 5.65
N ALA A 66 -32.92 -45.40 4.74
CA ALA A 66 -32.78 -44.32 3.75
C ALA A 66 -32.64 -42.92 4.37
N TRP A 67 -33.29 -42.66 5.51
CA TRP A 67 -33.31 -41.33 6.12
C TRP A 67 -31.95 -40.88 6.69
N PRO A 68 -31.23 -41.67 7.51
CA PRO A 68 -29.88 -41.28 7.95
C PRO A 68 -28.87 -41.15 6.80
N LYS A 69 -29.03 -41.89 5.71
CA LYS A 69 -28.22 -41.73 4.49
C LYS A 69 -28.48 -40.37 3.85
N ALA A 70 -29.74 -39.95 3.74
CA ALA A 70 -30.12 -38.63 3.24
C ALA A 70 -29.58 -37.50 4.15
N ALA A 71 -29.68 -37.66 5.47
CA ALA A 71 -29.13 -36.71 6.43
C ALA A 71 -27.60 -36.59 6.34
N GLY A 72 -26.90 -37.71 6.19
CA GLY A 72 -25.44 -37.73 5.98
C GLY A 72 -25.02 -37.06 4.67
N ALA A 73 -25.76 -37.30 3.58
CA ALA A 73 -25.53 -36.64 2.31
C ALA A 73 -25.77 -35.12 2.40
N LEU A 74 -26.85 -34.70 3.06
CA LEU A 74 -27.13 -33.28 3.29
C LEU A 74 -26.03 -32.61 4.12
N PHE A 75 -25.52 -33.30 5.14
CA PHE A 75 -24.39 -32.82 5.94
C PHE A 75 -23.12 -32.64 5.11
N MET A 76 -22.82 -33.58 4.21
CA MET A 76 -21.67 -33.44 3.29
C MET A 76 -21.83 -32.28 2.32
N VAL A 77 -23.04 -32.04 1.81
CA VAL A 77 -23.33 -30.86 0.98
C VAL A 77 -23.15 -29.58 1.79
N ALA A 78 -23.61 -29.55 3.05
CA ALA A 78 -23.41 -28.41 3.94
C ALA A 78 -21.93 -28.14 4.22
N LEU A 79 -21.12 -29.18 4.47
CA LEU A 79 -19.68 -29.05 4.62
C LEU A 79 -19.02 -28.56 3.32
N ALA A 80 -19.38 -29.14 2.18
CA ALA A 80 -18.84 -28.70 0.90
C ALA A 80 -19.17 -27.24 0.63
N PHE A 81 -20.39 -26.79 0.95
CA PHE A 81 -20.80 -25.40 0.81
C PHE A 81 -20.07 -24.46 1.79
N ASP A 82 -19.91 -24.85 3.06
CA ASP A 82 -19.22 -24.05 4.08
C ASP A 82 -17.72 -23.90 3.80
N TYR A 83 -17.07 -24.96 3.30
CA TYR A 83 -15.65 -24.95 2.94
C TYR A 83 -15.37 -24.55 1.50
N HIS A 84 -16.41 -24.40 0.66
CA HIS A 84 -16.22 -23.85 -0.68
C HIS A 84 -15.82 -22.39 -0.52
N PRO A 85 -14.64 -21.96 -1.02
CA PRO A 85 -14.13 -20.60 -0.79
C PRO A 85 -15.03 -19.51 -1.39
N GLY A 86 -16.02 -19.89 -2.21
CA GLY A 86 -16.99 -18.99 -2.87
C GLY A 86 -16.38 -18.13 -3.96
N LYS A 87 -15.06 -17.93 -3.91
CA LYS A 87 -14.21 -17.20 -4.84
C LYS A 87 -13.00 -18.07 -5.20
N PRO A 88 -12.41 -17.88 -6.39
CA PRO A 88 -11.15 -18.52 -6.73
C PRO A 88 -10.10 -18.22 -5.67
N VAL A 89 -9.41 -19.26 -5.19
CA VAL A 89 -8.25 -19.08 -4.31
C VAL A 89 -7.09 -18.61 -5.20
N GLY A 90 -6.65 -17.38 -4.97
CA GLY A 90 -5.45 -16.86 -5.62
C GLY A 90 -4.25 -17.66 -5.16
N ILE A 91 -3.44 -18.14 -6.11
CA ILE A 91 -2.11 -18.68 -5.84
C ILE A 91 -1.09 -17.64 -6.28
N CYS A 92 -0.08 -17.38 -5.44
CA CYS A 92 1.07 -16.60 -5.86
C CYS A 92 1.99 -17.53 -6.64
N LEU A 93 2.15 -17.26 -7.93
CA LEU A 93 3.13 -17.92 -8.77
C LEU A 93 4.39 -17.07 -8.73
N LEU A 94 5.49 -17.65 -8.25
CA LEU A 94 6.82 -17.07 -8.38
C LEU A 94 7.49 -17.69 -9.60
N ASP A 95 8.33 -16.91 -10.27
CA ASP A 95 9.03 -17.36 -11.46
C ASP A 95 9.97 -18.53 -11.12
N GLN A 96 10.06 -19.52 -11.99
CA GLN A 96 11.10 -20.54 -11.91
C GLN A 96 12.33 -20.07 -12.68
N ASP A 97 13.51 -20.52 -12.26
CA ASP A 97 14.78 -20.20 -12.88
C ASP A 97 15.01 -18.69 -13.04
N ASN A 98 14.66 -17.91 -12.01
CA ASN A 98 14.68 -16.45 -12.09
C ASN A 98 16.04 -15.92 -12.60
N GLU A 99 16.02 -15.28 -13.78
CA GLU A 99 17.23 -14.87 -14.51
C GLU A 99 18.15 -13.96 -13.69
N VAL A 100 17.59 -13.09 -12.85
CA VAL A 100 18.35 -12.16 -12.01
C VAL A 100 19.13 -12.92 -10.94
N TYR A 101 18.51 -13.86 -10.26
CA TYR A 101 19.18 -14.65 -9.23
C TYR A 101 20.15 -15.68 -9.83
N GLN A 102 19.84 -16.23 -11.01
CA GLN A 102 20.77 -17.05 -11.77
C GLN A 102 22.01 -16.27 -12.21
N PHE A 103 21.83 -15.01 -12.63
CA PHE A 103 22.94 -14.10 -12.90
C PHE A 103 23.80 -13.90 -11.65
N ILE A 104 23.18 -13.54 -10.51
CA ILE A 104 23.89 -13.31 -9.25
C ILE A 104 24.66 -14.54 -8.79
N ALA A 105 24.04 -15.72 -8.81
CA ALA A 105 24.68 -16.96 -8.39
C ALA A 105 25.96 -17.27 -9.20
N ARG A 106 26.00 -16.87 -10.48
CA ARG A 106 27.16 -17.08 -11.37
C ARG A 106 28.23 -16.01 -11.23
N THR A 107 27.85 -14.76 -10.97
CA THR A 107 28.76 -13.61 -11.07
C THR A 107 29.24 -13.07 -9.72
N ASN A 108 28.54 -13.38 -8.62
CA ASN A 108 28.76 -12.69 -7.35
C ASN A 108 29.86 -13.29 -6.46
N ASP A 109 30.58 -14.32 -6.91
CA ASP A 109 31.71 -14.95 -6.19
C ASP A 109 31.38 -15.31 -4.73
N GLY A 110 30.17 -15.84 -4.50
CA GLY A 110 29.70 -16.22 -3.16
C GLY A 110 29.41 -15.05 -2.20
N LYS A 111 29.54 -13.80 -2.64
CA LYS A 111 29.15 -12.64 -1.83
C LYS A 111 27.63 -12.60 -1.62
N PRO A 112 27.15 -12.16 -0.46
CA PRO A 112 25.73 -12.11 -0.20
C PRO A 112 25.06 -10.95 -0.96
N VAL A 113 23.78 -11.16 -1.30
CA VAL A 113 22.88 -10.18 -1.90
C VAL A 113 22.07 -9.45 -0.83
N LEU A 114 21.85 -8.16 -1.03
CA LEU A 114 20.88 -7.36 -0.26
C LEU A 114 19.60 -7.19 -1.08
N ASN A 115 18.46 -7.62 -0.54
CA ASN A 115 17.17 -7.47 -1.20
C ASN A 115 16.43 -6.24 -0.65
N LEU A 116 15.90 -5.41 -1.54
CA LEU A 116 15.04 -4.29 -1.25
C LEU A 116 13.61 -4.58 -1.73
N PRO A 117 12.57 -4.18 -0.99
CA PRO A 117 12.66 -3.53 0.31
C PRO A 117 13.20 -4.45 1.42
N ILE A 118 14.03 -3.88 2.29
CA ILE A 118 14.53 -4.54 3.50
C ILE A 118 13.46 -4.43 4.59
N TRP A 119 13.27 -5.53 5.33
CA TRP A 119 12.29 -5.64 6.41
C TRP A 119 13.00 -6.02 7.73
N PRO A 120 12.33 -5.86 8.87
CA PRO A 120 12.87 -6.23 10.17
C PRO A 120 13.10 -7.75 10.36
N GLY A 121 12.76 -8.61 9.40
CA GLY A 121 13.07 -10.05 9.40
C GLY A 121 11.85 -10.95 9.59
N GLU A 122 10.70 -10.42 10.00
CA GLU A 122 9.47 -11.19 10.23
C GLU A 122 8.41 -11.01 9.13
N ALA A 123 8.70 -10.20 8.11
CA ALA A 123 7.74 -9.90 7.07
C ALA A 123 7.59 -11.08 6.11
N SER A 124 6.35 -11.51 5.83
CA SER A 124 6.09 -12.57 4.87
C SER A 124 6.54 -12.24 3.44
N TRP A 125 6.70 -10.95 3.12
CA TRP A 125 7.25 -10.48 1.85
C TRP A 125 8.69 -10.97 1.62
N GLU A 126 9.48 -11.18 2.68
CA GLU A 126 10.84 -11.70 2.56
C GLU A 126 10.90 -13.17 2.16
N ALA A 127 9.79 -13.91 2.21
CA ALA A 127 9.72 -15.27 1.70
C ALA A 127 9.93 -15.32 0.17
N ILE A 128 9.59 -14.25 -0.55
CA ILE A 128 9.86 -14.12 -1.99
C ILE A 128 11.36 -14.16 -2.24
N TYR A 129 12.14 -13.42 -1.45
CA TYR A 129 13.60 -13.38 -1.59
C TYR A 129 14.22 -14.73 -1.25
N GLN A 130 13.72 -15.37 -0.19
CA GLN A 130 14.17 -16.69 0.22
C GLN A 130 13.93 -17.75 -0.83
N TYR A 131 12.77 -17.72 -1.48
CA TYR A 131 12.46 -18.63 -2.57
C TYR A 131 13.52 -18.55 -3.68
N TYR A 132 13.79 -17.34 -4.19
CA TYR A 132 14.79 -17.17 -5.25
C TYR A 132 16.23 -17.45 -4.80
N ALA A 133 16.58 -17.11 -3.55
CA ALA A 133 17.89 -17.42 -2.99
C ALA A 133 18.11 -18.94 -2.83
N VAL A 134 17.09 -19.69 -2.39
CA VAL A 134 17.15 -21.15 -2.27
C VAL A 134 17.24 -21.82 -3.64
N GLU A 135 16.46 -21.36 -4.61
CA GLU A 135 16.46 -21.90 -5.98
C GLU A 135 17.81 -21.68 -6.69
N SER A 136 18.37 -20.48 -6.59
CA SER A 136 19.62 -20.10 -7.27
C SER A 136 20.89 -20.46 -6.51
N GLY A 137 20.79 -20.68 -5.19
CA GLY A 137 21.95 -20.79 -4.30
C GLY A 137 22.65 -19.46 -4.02
N ALA A 138 22.08 -18.32 -4.43
CA ALA A 138 22.64 -17.00 -4.13
C ALA A 138 22.56 -16.71 -2.62
N PRO A 139 23.68 -16.48 -1.92
CA PRO A 139 23.65 -16.13 -0.50
C PRO A 139 23.01 -14.74 -0.34
N MET A 140 22.34 -14.50 0.79
CA MET A 140 21.61 -13.25 1.04
C MET A 140 21.78 -12.76 2.47
N ILE A 141 21.64 -11.44 2.66
CA ILE A 141 21.77 -10.76 3.95
C ILE A 141 20.46 -10.79 4.73
N ASN A 142 19.35 -10.45 4.06
CA ASN A 142 18.03 -10.29 4.66
C ASN A 142 17.07 -11.36 4.16
N GLY A 143 16.13 -11.73 5.02
CA GLY A 143 15.22 -12.84 4.79
C GLY A 143 14.29 -13.09 5.96
N TYR A 144 13.24 -13.86 5.71
CA TYR A 144 12.25 -14.21 6.72
C TYR A 144 12.81 -15.15 7.80
N SER A 145 12.64 -14.78 9.06
CA SER A 145 12.90 -15.62 10.23
C SER A 145 11.74 -15.50 11.21
N PRO A 146 11.18 -16.62 11.72
CA PRO A 146 10.19 -16.57 12.79
C PRO A 146 10.80 -16.08 14.12
N LEU A 147 12.13 -16.10 14.24
CA LEU A 147 12.91 -15.63 15.39
C LEU A 147 13.98 -14.66 14.90
N VAL A 148 13.61 -13.40 14.76
CA VAL A 148 14.51 -12.33 14.33
C VAL A 148 15.54 -12.06 15.42
N LYS A 149 16.82 -12.06 15.04
CA LYS A 149 17.92 -11.68 15.93
C LYS A 149 17.97 -10.17 16.09
N LYS A 150 18.17 -9.69 17.33
CA LYS A 150 18.30 -8.26 17.62
C LYS A 150 19.46 -7.62 16.85
N GLU A 151 20.55 -8.37 16.68
CA GLU A 151 21.74 -7.93 15.95
C GLU A 151 21.43 -7.62 14.47
N TYR A 152 20.54 -8.40 13.83
CA TYR A 152 20.09 -8.10 12.47
C TYR A 152 19.32 -6.78 12.43
N VAL A 153 18.40 -6.57 13.38
CA VAL A 153 17.61 -5.35 13.45
C VAL A 153 18.51 -4.12 13.64
N ASP A 154 19.42 -4.19 14.61
CA ASP A 154 20.24 -3.06 15.03
C ASP A 154 21.40 -2.76 14.06
N HIS A 155 21.97 -3.77 13.38
CA HIS A 155 23.17 -3.61 12.55
C HIS A 155 22.94 -3.78 11.04
N VAL A 156 21.78 -4.29 10.62
CA VAL A 156 21.46 -4.50 9.21
C VAL A 156 20.21 -3.72 8.83
N PHE A 157 19.07 -4.02 9.47
CA PHE A 157 17.79 -3.41 9.11
C PHE A 157 17.80 -1.90 9.31
N TRP A 158 18.00 -1.39 10.53
CA TRP A 158 17.91 0.06 10.75
C TRP A 158 18.92 0.87 9.93
N PRO A 159 20.21 0.48 9.85
CA PRO A 159 21.18 1.19 9.03
C PRO A 159 20.84 1.20 7.53
N LEU A 160 20.29 0.12 6.98
CA LEU A 160 20.00 -0.01 5.54
C LEU A 160 18.55 0.32 5.15
N SER A 161 17.63 0.40 6.10
CA SER A 161 16.22 0.72 5.85
C SER A 161 15.94 2.01 5.07
N PRO A 162 16.77 3.08 5.11
CA PRO A 162 16.58 4.25 4.24
C PRO A 162 16.63 3.90 2.75
N MET A 163 17.34 2.83 2.37
CA MET A 163 17.41 2.37 0.98
C MET A 163 16.05 1.93 0.42
N ASN A 164 15.07 1.61 1.28
CA ASN A 164 13.70 1.38 0.83
C ASN A 164 13.11 2.61 0.11
N GLY A 165 13.46 3.81 0.56
CA GLY A 165 13.11 5.06 -0.11
C GLY A 165 14.07 5.47 -1.23
N GLY A 166 15.06 4.63 -1.54
CA GLY A 166 16.16 4.91 -2.46
C GLY A 166 17.27 5.78 -1.87
N ASP A 167 17.26 6.03 -0.56
CA ASP A 167 18.29 6.85 0.09
C ASP A 167 19.55 6.03 0.37
N MET A 168 20.51 6.13 -0.54
CA MET A 168 21.84 5.54 -0.40
C MET A 168 22.84 6.64 -0.01
N ALA A 169 23.02 6.88 1.30
CA ALA A 169 23.96 7.86 1.84
C ALA A 169 25.28 7.19 2.30
N PRO A 170 26.31 7.93 2.75
CA PRO A 170 27.60 7.35 3.16
C PRO A 170 27.50 6.23 4.19
N LEU A 171 26.56 6.33 5.15
CA LEU A 171 26.36 5.28 6.17
C LEU A 171 25.84 3.97 5.56
N GLN A 172 24.88 4.05 4.64
CA GLN A 172 24.32 2.86 3.96
C GLN A 172 25.39 2.20 3.09
N GLU A 173 26.19 3.02 2.40
CA GLU A 173 27.34 2.59 1.61
C GLU A 173 28.36 1.83 2.45
N GLU A 174 28.80 2.43 3.56
CA GLU A 174 29.79 1.83 4.46
C GLU A 174 29.26 0.52 5.04
N THR A 175 27.99 0.52 5.45
CA THR A 175 27.32 -0.67 6.00
C THR A 175 27.25 -1.79 4.96
N ALA A 176 26.84 -1.48 3.72
CA ALA A 176 26.78 -2.45 2.64
C ALA A 176 28.17 -3.05 2.34
N ARG A 177 29.23 -2.23 2.32
CA ARG A 177 30.60 -2.73 2.17
C ARG A 177 31.06 -3.60 3.32
N LYS A 178 30.76 -3.21 4.56
CA LYS A 178 31.10 -3.97 5.77
C LYS A 178 30.42 -5.35 5.79
N LEU A 179 29.21 -5.44 5.26
CA LEU A 179 28.48 -6.69 5.09
C LEU A 179 28.93 -7.49 3.85
N ASN A 180 29.94 -7.01 3.11
CA ASN A 180 30.43 -7.60 1.87
C ASN A 180 29.31 -7.81 0.83
N VAL A 181 28.36 -6.86 0.74
CA VAL A 181 27.30 -6.89 -0.26
C VAL A 181 27.91 -6.92 -1.65
N GLY A 182 27.57 -7.94 -2.43
CA GLY A 182 28.00 -8.05 -3.81
C GLY A 182 27.05 -7.34 -4.78
N TYR A 183 25.75 -7.63 -4.66
CA TYR A 183 24.68 -6.97 -5.41
C TYR A 183 23.53 -6.56 -4.50
N ILE A 184 22.79 -5.55 -4.94
CA ILE A 184 21.54 -5.08 -4.34
C ILE A 184 20.42 -5.35 -5.34
N VAL A 185 19.39 -6.09 -4.94
CA VAL A 185 18.23 -6.42 -5.80
C VAL A 185 17.01 -5.69 -5.28
N PHE A 186 16.43 -4.80 -6.08
CA PHE A 186 15.17 -4.14 -5.77
C PHE A 186 13.99 -4.89 -6.40
N HIS A 187 13.06 -5.33 -5.56
CA HIS A 187 11.82 -6.04 -5.91
C HIS A 187 10.65 -5.06 -5.94
N ALA A 188 10.32 -4.55 -7.12
CA ALA A 188 9.21 -3.59 -7.25
C ALA A 188 7.84 -4.21 -6.92
N ASP A 189 7.71 -5.52 -7.10
CA ASP A 189 6.53 -6.33 -6.79
C ASP A 189 6.38 -6.66 -5.30
N ALA A 190 7.42 -6.48 -4.50
CA ALA A 190 7.42 -6.63 -3.05
C ALA A 190 7.34 -5.28 -2.31
N TYR A 191 6.79 -4.23 -2.95
CA TYR A 191 6.75 -2.86 -2.44
C TYR A 191 5.33 -2.39 -2.05
N PRO A 192 4.72 -2.93 -0.97
CA PRO A 192 3.41 -2.50 -0.52
C PRO A 192 3.45 -1.07 0.07
N PRO A 193 2.30 -0.40 0.25
CA PRO A 193 2.22 0.95 0.84
C PRO A 193 2.89 1.10 2.21
N LYS A 194 3.07 0.00 2.96
CA LYS A 194 3.77 -0.01 4.25
C LYS A 194 5.28 0.27 4.12
N VAL A 195 5.87 0.05 2.96
CA VAL A 195 7.31 0.31 2.70
C VAL A 195 7.57 1.79 2.46
N GLY A 196 6.65 2.46 1.76
CA GLY A 196 6.79 3.86 1.42
C GLY A 196 5.46 4.49 1.01
N ALA A 197 5.29 5.77 1.37
CA ALA A 197 4.12 6.58 1.06
C ALA A 197 3.90 6.77 -0.45
N PHE A 198 4.94 6.61 -1.27
CA PHE A 198 4.88 6.79 -2.72
C PHE A 198 5.20 5.50 -3.52
N SER A 199 5.12 5.60 -4.85
CA SER A 199 5.43 4.51 -5.78
C SER A 199 6.86 3.96 -5.62
N PRO A 200 7.08 2.63 -5.81
CA PRO A 200 8.43 2.05 -5.87
C PRO A 200 9.33 2.73 -6.90
N TYR A 201 8.75 3.31 -7.96
CA TYR A 201 9.50 4.01 -9.00
C TYR A 201 10.41 5.11 -8.43
N ILE A 202 9.96 5.83 -7.40
CA ILE A 202 10.75 6.91 -6.79
C ILE A 202 12.00 6.36 -6.11
N ALA A 203 11.87 5.24 -5.41
CA ALA A 203 13.01 4.58 -4.79
C ALA A 203 13.97 4.07 -5.87
N ILE A 204 13.45 3.45 -6.94
CA ILE A 204 14.26 2.97 -8.08
C ILE A 204 15.04 4.11 -8.73
N GLN A 205 14.38 5.23 -9.07
CA GLN A 205 15.06 6.37 -9.69
C GLN A 205 16.16 6.93 -8.80
N ARG A 206 15.92 7.05 -7.49
CA ARG A 206 16.96 7.49 -6.54
C ARG A 206 18.12 6.52 -6.44
N LEU A 207 17.89 5.21 -6.55
CA LEU A 207 18.95 4.21 -6.61
C LEU A 207 19.74 4.30 -7.92
N ILE A 208 19.07 4.55 -9.05
CA ILE A 208 19.72 4.78 -10.35
C ILE A 208 20.57 6.07 -10.33
N GLU A 209 20.05 7.13 -9.73
CA GLU A 209 20.73 8.42 -9.58
C GLU A 209 21.78 8.42 -8.46
N SER A 210 21.85 7.36 -7.66
CA SER A 210 22.76 7.27 -6.53
C SER A 210 24.21 7.40 -6.98
N PRO A 211 25.03 8.21 -6.27
CA PRO A 211 26.45 8.29 -6.56
C PRO A 211 27.18 6.99 -6.27
N TYR A 212 26.62 6.09 -5.46
CA TYR A 212 27.28 4.87 -4.97
C TYR A 212 26.93 3.61 -5.76
N LEU A 213 25.89 3.66 -6.58
CA LEU A 213 25.35 2.49 -7.26
C LEU A 213 25.45 2.63 -8.78
N GLU A 214 25.65 1.50 -9.44
CA GLU A 214 25.48 1.36 -10.89
C GLU A 214 24.40 0.31 -11.17
N LEU A 215 23.51 0.61 -12.11
CA LEU A 215 22.52 -0.36 -12.57
C LEU A 215 23.22 -1.40 -13.47
N VAL A 216 23.17 -2.66 -13.07
CA VAL A 216 23.82 -3.78 -13.76
C VAL A 216 22.84 -4.54 -14.65
N MET A 217 21.62 -4.73 -14.15
CA MET A 217 20.58 -5.48 -14.86
C MET A 217 19.21 -4.94 -14.48
N LYS A 218 18.34 -4.82 -15.48
CA LYS A 218 16.91 -4.59 -15.31
C LYS A 218 16.17 -5.76 -15.95
N LYS A 219 15.42 -6.50 -15.13
CA LYS A 219 14.51 -7.56 -15.57
C LYS A 219 13.26 -7.47 -14.73
N ASP A 220 12.27 -6.73 -15.22
CA ASP A 220 11.04 -6.43 -14.49
C ASP A 220 10.42 -7.69 -13.85
N PRO A 221 10.02 -7.64 -12.56
CA PRO A 221 9.97 -6.47 -11.66
C PRO A 221 11.27 -6.17 -10.89
N LEU A 222 12.38 -6.80 -11.25
CA LEU A 222 13.64 -6.78 -10.52
C LEU A 222 14.70 -5.85 -11.12
N TRP A 223 15.39 -5.13 -10.24
CA TRP A 223 16.48 -4.23 -10.60
C TRP A 223 17.73 -4.57 -9.80
N VAL A 224 18.85 -4.79 -10.49
CA VAL A 224 20.12 -5.21 -9.88
C VAL A 224 21.12 -4.08 -9.93
N PHE A 225 21.62 -3.70 -8.77
CA PHE A 225 22.64 -2.67 -8.61
C PHE A 225 23.93 -3.27 -8.06
N ALA A 226 25.06 -2.78 -8.54
CA ALA A 226 26.37 -3.02 -7.94
C ALA A 226 26.89 -1.75 -7.27
N MET A 227 27.77 -1.93 -6.29
CA MET A 227 28.47 -0.85 -5.63
C MET A 227 29.59 -0.33 -6.53
N LYS A 228 29.56 0.97 -6.85
CA LYS A 228 30.65 1.63 -7.56
C LYS A 228 31.94 1.58 -6.73
N LYS A 229 33.09 1.53 -7.41
CA LYS A 229 34.40 1.65 -6.73
C LYS A 229 34.66 3.07 -6.23
N THR A 230 34.24 4.06 -7.02
CA THR A 230 34.39 5.48 -6.72
C THR A 230 33.01 6.13 -6.86
N PRO A 231 32.53 6.88 -5.85
CA PRO A 231 31.25 7.56 -5.94
C PRO A 231 31.26 8.66 -7.01
N ASP A 232 30.16 8.81 -7.73
CA ASP A 232 29.92 9.97 -8.59
C ASP A 232 29.58 11.22 -7.76
N PRO A 233 29.60 12.43 -8.35
CA PRO A 233 29.02 13.59 -7.72
C PRO A 233 27.53 13.37 -7.42
N PRO A 234 27.04 13.78 -6.24
CA PRO A 234 25.63 13.64 -5.89
C PRO A 234 24.76 14.45 -6.85
N LYS A 235 23.69 13.83 -7.36
CA LYS A 235 22.66 14.50 -8.15
C LYS A 235 21.50 14.87 -7.23
N ALA A 236 20.93 16.05 -7.42
CA ALA A 236 19.70 16.42 -6.74
C ALA A 236 18.56 15.60 -7.36
N PRO A 237 17.78 14.83 -6.56
CA PRO A 237 16.69 14.04 -7.09
C PRO A 237 15.59 14.95 -7.64
N THR A 238 15.02 14.59 -8.79
CA THR A 238 13.85 15.30 -9.33
C THR A 238 12.61 14.89 -8.53
N PRO A 239 11.95 15.81 -7.81
CA PRO A 239 10.82 15.46 -6.97
C PRO A 239 9.61 15.10 -7.84
N PRO A 240 9.00 13.93 -7.63
CA PRO A 240 7.81 13.52 -8.36
C PRO A 240 6.60 14.36 -7.91
N ARG A 241 5.64 14.56 -8.82
CA ARG A 241 4.40 15.29 -8.52
C ARG A 241 3.29 14.39 -8.00
N LEU A 242 3.61 13.54 -7.02
CA LEU A 242 2.66 12.59 -6.43
C LEU A 242 2.22 13.05 -5.04
N GLY A 243 0.98 12.70 -4.69
CA GLY A 243 0.37 12.99 -3.40
C GLY A 243 0.08 11.75 -2.58
N SER A 244 0.11 11.89 -1.26
CA SER A 244 -0.34 10.86 -0.31
C SER A 244 -1.39 11.45 0.63
N LEU A 245 -2.61 10.91 0.58
CA LEU A 245 -3.71 11.29 1.47
C LEU A 245 -3.81 10.35 2.66
N PHE A 246 -3.91 10.92 3.85
CA PHE A 246 -4.15 10.20 5.09
C PHE A 246 -5.41 10.74 5.76
N GLN A 247 -6.45 9.93 5.73
CA GLN A 247 -7.74 10.25 6.34
C GLN A 247 -7.62 10.20 7.87
N ALA A 248 -8.08 11.25 8.56
CA ALA A 248 -7.85 11.39 9.99
C ALA A 248 -8.54 10.28 10.80
N GLU A 249 -9.69 9.77 10.35
CA GLU A 249 -10.40 8.66 11.01
C GLU A 249 -9.65 7.31 10.93
N TRP A 250 -8.64 7.21 10.07
CA TRP A 250 -7.75 6.04 9.98
C TRP A 250 -6.41 6.24 10.68
N LEU A 251 -6.13 7.46 11.16
CA LEU A 251 -4.99 7.73 12.01
C LEU A 251 -5.27 7.23 13.43
N ASN A 252 -4.23 7.07 14.24
CA ASN A 252 -4.38 6.61 15.63
C ASN A 252 -4.99 7.76 16.46
N PRO A 253 -6.26 7.66 16.91
CA PRO A 253 -6.85 8.68 17.76
C PRO A 253 -6.21 8.59 19.16
N ILE A 254 -5.81 9.73 19.73
CA ILE A 254 -5.30 9.80 21.10
C ILE A 254 -6.31 10.53 21.98
N GLY A 255 -6.49 11.84 21.78
CA GLY A 255 -7.53 12.65 22.42
C GLY A 255 -8.73 12.95 21.53
N GLY A 256 -8.57 12.81 20.21
CA GLY A 256 -9.64 12.99 19.23
C GLY A 256 -10.58 11.79 19.18
N ARG A 257 -11.85 12.04 18.85
CA ARG A 257 -12.84 11.01 18.61
C ARG A 257 -13.36 11.10 17.18
N PRO A 258 -13.43 10.00 16.42
CA PRO A 258 -14.13 9.99 15.15
C PRO A 258 -15.58 10.45 15.34
N ALA A 259 -16.00 11.44 14.56
CA ALA A 259 -17.33 12.00 14.60
C ALA A 259 -17.81 12.30 13.17
N GLU A 260 -19.11 12.15 12.95
CA GLU A 260 -19.74 12.51 11.68
C GLU A 260 -19.68 14.03 11.48
N ASP A 261 -19.30 14.42 10.27
CA ASP A 261 -19.28 15.80 9.81
C ASP A 261 -19.50 15.84 8.30
N ARG A 262 -20.65 16.34 7.88
CA ARG A 262 -21.04 16.40 6.46
C ARG A 262 -20.07 17.21 5.59
N ASP A 263 -19.34 18.16 6.19
CA ASP A 263 -18.41 19.05 5.50
C ASP A 263 -16.99 18.45 5.42
N ALA A 264 -16.70 17.38 6.18
CA ALA A 264 -15.46 16.61 6.06
C ALA A 264 -15.46 15.80 4.77
N SER A 265 -14.27 15.42 4.29
CA SER A 265 -14.10 14.75 2.99
C SER A 265 -14.99 13.50 2.90
N ARG A 266 -14.84 12.54 3.82
CA ARG A 266 -15.61 11.29 3.88
C ARG A 266 -16.87 11.34 4.72
N GLY A 267 -17.30 12.52 5.15
CA GLY A 267 -18.40 12.67 6.11
C GLY A 267 -17.99 12.36 7.56
N TRP A 268 -16.70 12.16 7.83
CA TRP A 268 -16.13 11.85 9.14
C TRP A 268 -14.85 12.66 9.36
N ALA A 269 -14.58 13.01 10.62
CA ALA A 269 -13.36 13.68 11.04
C ALA A 269 -13.02 13.31 12.49
N LEU A 270 -11.79 13.57 12.93
CA LEU A 270 -11.44 13.52 14.35
C LEU A 270 -11.85 14.84 15.03
N LYS A 271 -12.74 14.75 16.01
CA LYS A 271 -13.21 15.87 16.82
C LYS A 271 -12.53 15.86 18.19
N ALA A 272 -12.06 17.02 18.64
CA ALA A 272 -11.54 17.25 19.98
C ALA A 272 -12.25 18.44 20.63
N MET A 273 -12.69 18.27 21.88
CA MET A 273 -13.38 19.31 22.67
C MET A 273 -12.64 19.56 23.98
N PRO A 274 -12.48 20.82 24.41
CA PRO A 274 -11.82 21.14 25.67
C PRO A 274 -12.51 20.45 26.85
N GLY A 275 -11.72 19.82 27.73
CA GLY A 275 -12.22 19.14 28.92
C GLY A 275 -12.77 17.71 28.69
N GLU A 276 -12.85 17.23 27.44
CA GLU A 276 -13.37 15.90 27.15
C GLU A 276 -12.29 14.90 26.71
N GLY A 277 -11.70 14.18 27.67
CA GLY A 277 -10.89 12.99 27.38
C GLY A 277 -9.61 13.24 26.57
N ILE A 278 -9.21 14.50 26.41
CA ILE A 278 -7.95 14.88 25.79
C ILE A 278 -6.84 14.73 26.85
N PRO A 279 -5.71 14.07 26.53
CA PRO A 279 -4.60 13.97 27.46
C PRO A 279 -4.05 15.35 27.84
N GLN A 280 -3.23 15.40 28.90
CA GLN A 280 -2.67 16.66 29.41
C GLN A 280 -1.86 17.45 28.37
N ASP A 281 -1.30 16.77 27.36
CA ASP A 281 -0.52 17.40 26.29
C ASP A 281 -1.37 17.93 25.12
N GLY A 282 -2.69 17.73 25.15
CA GLY A 282 -3.61 18.25 24.14
C GLY A 282 -3.68 17.45 22.84
N ILE A 283 -2.95 16.33 22.70
CA ILE A 283 -2.82 15.65 21.41
C ILE A 283 -4.13 14.99 20.95
N ILE A 284 -4.53 15.28 19.70
CA ILE A 284 -5.75 14.74 19.08
C ILE A 284 -5.46 13.38 18.44
N ASN A 285 -4.35 13.26 17.71
CA ASN A 285 -4.02 12.07 16.92
C ASN A 285 -2.51 11.83 16.84
N ALA A 286 -2.14 10.63 16.38
CA ALA A 286 -0.82 10.32 15.86
C ALA A 286 -0.90 9.42 14.61
N GLY A 287 0.18 9.33 13.84
CA GLY A 287 0.23 8.63 12.57
C GLY A 287 0.33 9.55 11.36
N PRO A 288 0.50 9.01 10.14
CA PRO A 288 0.25 7.62 9.75
C PRO A 288 1.39 6.64 10.07
N TYR A 289 2.53 7.10 10.58
CA TYR A 289 3.77 6.31 10.68
C TYR A 289 4.24 5.79 9.32
N GLY A 290 3.88 6.53 8.26
CA GLY A 290 4.27 6.20 6.89
C GLY A 290 5.75 6.47 6.70
N THR A 291 6.42 5.63 5.91
CA THR A 291 7.82 5.85 5.55
C THR A 291 7.91 6.82 4.38
N PHE A 292 8.70 7.88 4.55
CA PHE A 292 8.96 8.88 3.52
C PHE A 292 10.45 8.85 3.13
N PRO A 293 10.78 8.92 1.84
CA PRO A 293 12.15 9.07 1.43
C PRO A 293 12.64 10.50 1.77
N SER A 294 13.95 10.72 1.81
CA SER A 294 14.53 12.04 2.11
C SER A 294 14.06 13.13 1.15
N GLY A 295 14.11 14.40 1.56
CA GLY A 295 13.75 15.54 0.73
C GLY A 295 12.86 16.55 1.43
N ARG A 296 12.48 17.60 0.69
CA ARG A 296 11.59 18.67 1.17
C ARG A 296 10.14 18.35 0.84
N TYR A 297 9.27 18.54 1.81
CA TYR A 297 7.85 18.21 1.73
C TYR A 297 6.98 19.37 2.18
N MET A 298 5.75 19.33 1.70
CA MET A 298 4.62 20.12 2.20
C MET A 298 3.55 19.14 2.68
N VAL A 299 2.97 19.38 3.85
CA VAL A 299 1.72 18.74 4.26
C VAL A 299 0.63 19.79 4.44
N ALA A 300 -0.52 19.54 3.81
CA ALA A 300 -1.75 20.29 4.02
C ALA A 300 -2.61 19.54 5.05
N LEU A 301 -2.85 20.17 6.20
CA LEU A 301 -3.70 19.66 7.27
C LEU A 301 -5.06 20.35 7.20
N ARG A 302 -6.12 19.59 6.91
CA ARG A 302 -7.46 20.16 6.80
C ARG A 302 -8.15 20.22 8.14
N LEU A 303 -8.32 21.43 8.65
CA LEU A 303 -8.81 21.70 10.00
C LEU A 303 -10.07 22.59 9.97
N LYS A 304 -10.96 22.36 10.93
CA LYS A 304 -12.10 23.24 11.21
C LYS A 304 -12.13 23.54 12.70
N VAL A 305 -12.40 24.79 13.07
CA VAL A 305 -12.54 25.21 14.47
C VAL A 305 -13.92 25.80 14.74
N GLU A 306 -14.49 25.49 15.90
CA GLU A 306 -15.83 25.89 16.32
C GLU A 306 -15.84 26.42 17.76
N GLY A 307 -16.83 27.24 18.10
CA GLY A 307 -16.99 27.86 19.42
C GLY A 307 -16.56 29.32 19.47
N ASP A 308 -16.58 29.87 20.68
CA ASP A 308 -16.20 31.26 20.93
C ASP A 308 -14.74 31.36 21.37
N PHE A 309 -13.94 32.01 20.53
CA PHE A 309 -12.53 32.28 20.77
C PHE A 309 -12.17 33.67 20.21
N ALA A 310 -11.15 34.30 20.80
CA ALA A 310 -10.62 35.56 20.32
C ALA A 310 -9.60 35.32 19.20
N ASP A 311 -9.42 36.30 18.32
CA ASP A 311 -8.54 36.18 17.16
C ASP A 311 -7.07 35.94 17.57
N ASP A 312 -6.64 36.49 18.71
CA ASP A 312 -5.29 36.34 19.27
C ASP A 312 -5.12 35.08 20.14
N SER A 313 -6.20 34.36 20.44
CA SER A 313 -6.13 33.17 21.28
C SER A 313 -5.53 31.99 20.51
N GLN A 314 -4.56 31.30 21.11
CA GLN A 314 -4.04 30.05 20.55
C GLN A 314 -5.10 28.95 20.65
N ILE A 315 -5.35 28.27 19.54
CA ILE A 315 -6.41 27.26 19.43
C ILE A 315 -5.80 25.89 19.18
N VAL A 316 -4.97 25.81 18.14
CA VAL A 316 -4.43 24.56 17.63
C VAL A 316 -2.91 24.68 17.58
N LYS A 317 -2.21 23.60 17.91
CA LYS A 317 -0.84 23.38 17.45
C LYS A 317 -0.87 22.24 16.45
N VAL A 318 -0.18 22.39 15.34
CA VAL A 318 0.12 21.29 14.41
C VAL A 318 1.61 21.05 14.39
N ASP A 319 2.02 19.80 14.29
CA ASP A 319 3.41 19.48 14.01
C ASP A 319 3.56 18.28 13.09
N VAL A 320 4.72 18.23 12.45
CA VAL A 320 5.22 17.10 11.68
C VAL A 320 6.37 16.50 12.47
N ALA A 321 6.27 15.22 12.81
CA ALA A 321 7.22 14.57 13.68
C ALA A 321 7.70 13.23 13.12
N ALA A 322 8.77 12.71 13.70
CA ALA A 322 9.33 11.40 13.42
C ALA A 322 9.85 10.72 14.69
N ASP A 323 10.20 9.44 14.56
CA ASP A 323 10.67 8.58 15.67
C ASP A 323 9.67 8.58 16.83
N GLN A 324 8.41 8.24 16.55
CA GLN A 324 7.33 8.18 17.56
C GLN A 324 7.15 9.51 18.27
N GLY A 325 7.20 10.60 17.52
CA GLY A 325 7.07 11.96 18.05
C GLY A 325 8.27 12.54 18.79
N ARG A 326 9.40 11.81 18.89
CA ARG A 326 10.61 12.29 19.60
C ARG A 326 11.36 13.38 18.84
N ILE A 327 11.17 13.46 17.52
CA ILE A 327 11.83 14.45 16.66
C ILE A 327 10.75 15.28 15.99
N VAL A 328 10.64 16.55 16.37
CA VAL A 328 9.76 17.51 15.70
C VAL A 328 10.52 18.08 14.50
N LEU A 329 10.00 17.85 13.31
CA LEU A 329 10.57 18.29 12.04
C LEU A 329 10.10 19.70 11.67
N ALA A 330 8.85 20.01 11.98
CA ALA A 330 8.25 21.33 11.84
C ALA A 330 7.05 21.46 12.79
N GLU A 331 6.77 22.66 13.26
CA GLU A 331 5.57 22.95 14.06
C GLU A 331 5.00 24.32 13.74
N LYS A 332 3.70 24.49 13.98
CA LYS A 332 2.99 25.74 13.81
C LYS A 332 1.90 25.88 14.87
N TYR A 333 1.88 27.03 15.54
CA TYR A 333 0.80 27.42 16.44
C TYR A 333 -0.19 28.28 15.66
N LEU A 334 -1.47 27.94 15.77
CA LEU A 334 -2.57 28.61 15.10
C LEU A 334 -3.45 29.32 16.11
N THR A 335 -3.73 30.57 15.82
CA THR A 335 -4.62 31.47 16.54
C THR A 335 -5.99 31.53 15.87
N GLY A 336 -6.96 32.21 16.48
CA GLY A 336 -8.26 32.47 15.85
C GLY A 336 -8.15 33.19 14.52
N ALA A 337 -7.19 34.10 14.37
CA ALA A 337 -6.93 34.86 13.15
C ALA A 337 -6.45 34.00 11.97
N ASP A 338 -5.90 32.81 12.23
CA ASP A 338 -5.43 31.90 11.17
C ASP A 338 -6.59 31.18 10.45
N PHE A 339 -7.81 31.25 11.00
CA PHE A 339 -9.02 30.66 10.41
C PHE A 339 -9.91 31.72 9.80
N SER A 340 -10.05 31.67 8.47
CA SER A 340 -10.84 32.64 7.71
C SER A 340 -12.32 32.66 8.10
N GLN A 341 -12.89 31.52 8.50
CA GLN A 341 -14.28 31.38 8.91
C GLN A 341 -14.43 30.31 10.00
N ARG A 342 -15.18 30.63 11.07
CA ARG A 342 -15.57 29.65 12.09
C ARG A 342 -16.49 28.59 11.49
N GLY A 343 -16.32 27.34 11.90
CA GLY A 343 -17.14 26.22 11.44
C GLY A 343 -16.91 25.84 9.97
N ARG A 344 -15.84 26.30 9.33
CA ARG A 344 -15.44 25.89 7.98
C ARG A 344 -14.07 25.23 8.00
N TYR A 345 -13.91 24.24 7.14
CA TYR A 345 -12.62 23.61 6.91
C TYR A 345 -11.69 24.53 6.11
N GLN A 346 -10.44 24.56 6.53
CA GLN A 346 -9.34 25.25 5.87
C GLN A 346 -8.10 24.36 5.91
N ASP A 347 -7.31 24.38 4.85
CA ASP A 347 -6.04 23.68 4.80
C ASP A 347 -4.96 24.55 5.44
N ILE A 348 -4.18 23.95 6.33
CA ILE A 348 -3.02 24.56 6.96
C ILE A 348 -1.77 23.86 6.43
N ASP A 349 -0.98 24.62 5.69
CA ASP A 349 0.25 24.14 5.10
C ASP A 349 1.41 24.20 6.11
N VAL A 350 2.18 23.11 6.16
CA VAL A 350 3.41 22.98 6.97
C VAL A 350 4.52 22.39 6.09
N GLU A 351 5.57 23.16 5.85
CA GLU A 351 6.79 22.67 5.19
C GLU A 351 7.71 21.96 6.18
N TYR A 352 8.36 20.89 5.73
CA TYR A 352 9.37 20.18 6.50
C TYR A 352 10.42 19.53 5.59
N GLU A 353 11.56 19.17 6.18
CA GLU A 353 12.67 18.53 5.46
C GLU A 353 13.09 17.24 6.16
N LEU A 354 13.34 16.22 5.35
CA LEU A 354 13.83 14.91 5.77
C LEU A 354 15.25 14.75 5.28
N ALA A 355 16.22 14.73 6.20
CA ALA A 355 17.62 14.57 5.86
C ALA A 355 17.91 13.16 5.26
N PRO A 356 18.86 13.03 4.32
CA PRO A 356 19.23 11.73 3.75
C PRO A 356 19.86 10.80 4.80
N GLY A 357 19.82 9.49 4.51
CA GLY A 357 20.52 8.46 5.29
C GLY A 357 19.82 8.05 6.58
N LYS A 358 18.58 8.49 6.81
CA LYS A 358 17.75 8.11 7.96
C LYS A 358 16.39 7.57 7.52
N PHE A 359 15.88 6.62 8.28
CA PHE A 359 14.56 6.05 8.06
C PHE A 359 13.51 6.93 8.73
N TRP A 360 12.70 7.61 7.92
CA TRP A 360 11.71 8.56 8.39
C TRP A 360 10.33 7.95 8.39
N GLN A 361 9.88 7.49 9.57
CA GLN A 361 8.47 7.28 9.84
C GLN A 361 7.86 8.61 10.28
N VAL A 362 7.08 9.22 9.39
CA VAL A 362 6.50 10.54 9.60
C VAL A 362 5.12 10.44 10.23
N GLU A 363 4.85 11.34 11.15
CA GLU A 363 3.58 11.54 11.82
C GLU A 363 3.12 12.98 11.63
N TYR A 364 1.83 13.15 11.39
CA TYR A 364 1.16 14.44 11.33
C TYR A 364 0.24 14.55 12.53
N ARG A 365 0.56 15.46 13.45
CA ARG A 365 -0.13 15.53 14.74
C ARG A 365 -0.83 16.86 14.89
N VAL A 366 -2.07 16.79 15.35
CA VAL A 366 -2.88 17.96 15.70
C VAL A 366 -3.08 17.98 17.21
N TYR A 367 -3.00 19.14 17.81
CA TYR A 367 -3.13 19.36 19.24
C TYR A 367 -4.20 20.41 19.51
N LEU A 368 -5.05 20.17 20.49
CA LEU A 368 -5.90 21.18 21.09
C LEU A 368 -5.11 21.93 22.17
N VAL A 369 -4.91 23.24 21.97
CA VAL A 369 -4.25 24.13 22.95
C VAL A 369 -5.26 25.08 23.61
N GLY A 370 -6.28 25.50 22.86
CA GLY A 370 -7.26 26.49 23.30
C GLY A 370 -8.57 25.92 23.82
N ARG A 371 -9.58 26.79 23.86
CA ARG A 371 -10.96 26.47 24.29
C ARG A 371 -11.94 26.23 23.13
N ALA A 372 -11.46 26.26 21.88
CA ALA A 372 -12.32 25.95 20.74
C ALA A 372 -12.47 24.44 20.58
N THR A 373 -13.55 24.01 19.92
CA THR A 373 -13.65 22.65 19.39
C THR A 373 -12.83 22.58 18.10
N VAL A 374 -12.04 21.52 17.93
CA VAL A 374 -11.19 21.31 16.76
C VAL A 374 -11.61 20.05 16.04
N TRP A 375 -11.71 20.13 14.72
CA TRP A 375 -11.99 19.03 13.82
C TRP A 375 -10.82 18.87 12.85
N PHE A 376 -10.38 17.62 12.66
CA PHE A 376 -9.30 17.26 11.74
C PHE A 376 -9.81 16.23 10.73
N ASP A 377 -9.78 16.59 9.45
CA ASP A 377 -10.33 15.78 8.33
C ASP A 377 -9.25 14.90 7.70
N TYR A 378 -8.17 15.49 7.17
CA TYR A 378 -7.09 14.74 6.56
C TYR A 378 -5.74 15.45 6.64
N ALA A 379 -4.67 14.68 6.45
CA ALA A 379 -3.34 15.16 6.08
C ALA A 379 -3.04 14.77 4.63
N TYR A 380 -2.62 15.72 3.79
CA TYR A 380 -2.23 15.49 2.41
C TYR A 380 -0.77 15.92 2.20
N ALA A 381 0.11 14.97 1.89
CA ALA A 381 1.54 15.18 1.78
C ALA A 381 2.04 15.10 0.33
N THR A 382 2.87 16.07 -0.07
CA THR A 382 3.53 16.16 -1.39
C THR A 382 4.98 16.59 -1.22
N PHE A 383 5.81 16.38 -2.24
CA PHE A 383 7.11 17.05 -2.30
C PHE A 383 6.91 18.57 -2.43
N ALA A 384 7.71 19.37 -1.71
CA ALA A 384 7.53 20.82 -1.64
C ALA A 384 7.67 21.50 -3.01
N ALA A 385 8.68 21.07 -3.79
CA ALA A 385 8.94 21.56 -5.15
C ALA A 385 7.91 21.05 -6.20
N ALA A 386 7.03 20.15 -5.79
CA ALA A 386 5.92 19.63 -6.59
C ALA A 386 4.56 20.20 -6.16
N SER A 387 4.54 21.30 -5.40
CA SER A 387 3.29 21.93 -4.98
C SER A 387 2.50 22.43 -6.19
N GLY A 388 1.22 22.07 -6.24
CA GLY A 388 0.30 22.34 -7.35
C GLY A 388 -0.09 21.08 -8.13
N PRO A 389 -1.24 21.11 -8.84
CA PRO A 389 -1.68 19.96 -9.63
C PRO A 389 -0.72 19.75 -10.81
N SER A 390 -0.21 18.52 -10.96
CA SER A 390 0.25 18.06 -12.27
C SER A 390 -0.97 17.53 -13.03
N ASP A 391 -1.00 17.83 -14.32
CA ASP A 391 -2.02 17.37 -15.26
C ASP A 391 -1.50 16.21 -16.13
N PHE A 392 -0.24 15.79 -15.96
CA PHE A 392 0.39 14.72 -16.73
C PHE A 392 1.21 13.79 -15.84
N PHE A 393 1.09 12.48 -16.07
CA PHE A 393 1.76 11.41 -15.35
C PHE A 393 2.11 10.27 -16.29
N GLU A 394 3.35 9.84 -16.25
CA GLU A 394 3.78 8.58 -16.87
C GLU A 394 3.32 7.40 -16.01
N ALA A 395 2.80 6.34 -16.62
CA ALA A 395 2.22 5.21 -15.89
C ALA A 395 3.27 4.46 -15.06
N GLU A 396 4.52 4.40 -15.52
CA GLU A 396 5.63 3.81 -14.78
C GLU A 396 6.00 4.57 -13.51
N GLN A 397 5.63 5.86 -13.42
CA GLN A 397 5.84 6.67 -12.21
C GLN A 397 4.75 6.43 -11.15
N LEU A 398 3.60 5.89 -11.57
CA LEU A 398 2.49 5.58 -10.69
C LEU A 398 2.72 4.26 -9.96
N ARG A 399 1.79 3.89 -9.07
CA ARG A 399 1.87 2.59 -8.40
C ARG A 399 1.28 1.53 -9.33
N TYR A 400 1.91 0.37 -9.37
CA TYR A 400 1.40 -0.78 -10.12
C TYR A 400 1.44 -2.04 -9.25
N TYR A 401 0.37 -2.84 -9.27
CA TYR A 401 0.26 -4.09 -8.51
C TYR A 401 0.40 -5.30 -9.44
N SER A 402 -0.57 -5.48 -10.34
CA SER A 402 -0.56 -6.57 -11.32
C SER A 402 0.14 -6.19 -12.63
N GLY A 403 0.38 -4.89 -12.85
CA GLY A 403 1.13 -4.37 -13.98
C GLY A 403 2.62 -4.68 -13.87
N ARG A 404 3.28 -4.68 -15.03
CA ARG A 404 4.72 -4.94 -15.20
C ARG A 404 5.31 -3.89 -16.13
N LEU A 405 6.47 -3.35 -15.81
CA LEU A 405 7.13 -2.39 -16.71
C LEU A 405 7.65 -3.14 -17.93
N ALA A 406 7.33 -2.64 -19.11
CA ALA A 406 7.79 -3.21 -20.36
C ALA A 406 8.21 -2.09 -21.32
N SER A 407 9.35 -2.30 -21.97
CA SER A 407 9.83 -1.39 -23.00
C SER A 407 8.88 -1.41 -24.20
N ASN A 408 8.53 -0.22 -24.67
CA ASN A 408 7.72 -0.03 -25.85
C ASN A 408 8.17 1.27 -26.52
N ALA A 409 8.85 1.16 -27.67
CA ALA A 409 9.43 2.32 -28.35
C ALA A 409 8.39 3.35 -28.83
N SER A 410 7.11 2.99 -28.85
CA SER A 410 6.01 3.90 -29.21
C SER A 410 5.31 4.53 -28.01
N ALA A 411 5.63 4.10 -26.78
CA ALA A 411 5.15 4.72 -25.55
C ALA A 411 5.91 6.02 -25.26
N SER A 412 5.30 6.90 -24.47
CA SER A 412 6.00 8.04 -23.87
C SER A 412 7.16 7.51 -23.01
N GLY A 413 8.32 8.17 -23.09
CA GLY A 413 9.52 7.70 -22.38
C GLY A 413 10.11 6.36 -22.83
N GLY A 414 9.47 5.65 -23.78
CA GLY A 414 9.91 4.33 -24.28
C GLY A 414 9.53 3.15 -23.38
N GLU A 415 8.74 3.36 -22.33
CA GLU A 415 8.27 2.33 -21.40
C GLU A 415 6.78 2.50 -21.12
N ALA A 416 6.10 1.42 -20.74
CA ALA A 416 4.70 1.46 -20.33
C ALA A 416 4.42 0.31 -19.34
N VAL A 417 3.28 0.40 -18.65
CA VAL A 417 2.82 -0.67 -17.76
C VAL A 417 1.96 -1.65 -18.53
N ARG A 418 2.41 -2.91 -18.61
CA ARG A 418 1.76 -4.01 -19.33
C ARG A 418 1.12 -5.02 -18.38
N SER A 419 -0.04 -5.55 -18.76
CA SER A 419 -0.68 -6.66 -18.05
C SER A 419 -0.12 -8.02 -18.49
N GLN A 420 -0.34 -9.03 -17.65
CA GLN A 420 -0.01 -10.42 -17.98
C GLN A 420 -1.28 -11.26 -18.05
N PRO A 421 -1.75 -11.67 -19.25
CA PRO A 421 -2.88 -12.58 -19.40
C PRO A 421 -2.73 -13.83 -18.53
N GLY A 422 -3.83 -14.23 -17.87
CA GLY A 422 -3.84 -15.37 -16.94
C GLY A 422 -3.26 -15.09 -15.54
N VAL A 423 -2.65 -13.93 -15.31
CA VAL A 423 -2.11 -13.51 -14.00
C VAL A 423 -2.98 -12.39 -13.43
N ASN A 424 -3.44 -12.56 -12.18
CA ASN A 424 -4.28 -11.58 -11.45
C ASN A 424 -5.42 -10.98 -12.31
N PRO A 425 -6.27 -11.81 -12.95
CA PRO A 425 -7.33 -11.28 -13.79
C PRO A 425 -8.27 -10.41 -12.95
N ARG A 426 -8.62 -9.22 -13.47
CA ARG A 426 -9.51 -8.22 -12.83
C ARG A 426 -8.90 -7.43 -11.67
N ASP A 427 -7.58 -7.49 -11.51
CA ASP A 427 -6.88 -6.65 -10.55
C ASP A 427 -6.42 -5.31 -11.18
N VAL A 428 -6.01 -4.40 -10.31
CA VAL A 428 -5.53 -3.06 -10.65
C VAL A 428 -4.10 -3.15 -11.17
N MET A 429 -3.92 -2.78 -12.43
CA MET A 429 -2.60 -2.71 -13.05
C MET A 429 -1.84 -1.49 -12.58
N VAL A 430 -2.49 -0.32 -12.66
CA VAL A 430 -1.93 1.00 -12.37
C VAL A 430 -2.93 1.76 -11.51
N PHE A 431 -2.43 2.45 -10.48
CA PHE A 431 -3.21 3.41 -9.71
C PHE A 431 -2.37 4.60 -9.23
N GLY A 432 -3.03 5.75 -9.13
CA GLY A 432 -2.44 7.04 -8.79
C GLY A 432 -3.13 8.15 -9.57
N PRO A 433 -2.63 9.39 -9.57
CA PRO A 433 -1.46 9.91 -8.87
C PRO A 433 -1.71 10.32 -7.41
N GLY A 434 -2.97 10.29 -6.95
CA GLY A 434 -3.34 10.84 -5.64
C GLY A 434 -3.40 12.37 -5.61
N THR A 435 -3.57 13.03 -6.76
CA THR A 435 -3.56 14.50 -6.88
C THR A 435 -4.82 15.11 -6.26
N MET A 436 -4.65 16.18 -5.47
CA MET A 436 -5.75 16.98 -4.95
C MET A 436 -6.46 17.77 -6.07
N LEU A 437 -7.78 17.63 -6.18
CA LEU A 437 -8.62 18.35 -7.13
C LEU A 437 -9.58 19.28 -6.41
N GLU A 438 -9.80 20.45 -7.00
CA GLU A 438 -10.86 21.38 -6.59
C GLU A 438 -12.24 20.94 -7.10
N PRO A 439 -13.33 21.42 -6.47
CA PRO A 439 -14.67 21.23 -7.01
C PRO A 439 -14.78 21.66 -8.47
N GLY A 440 -15.51 20.88 -9.26
CA GLY A 440 -15.71 21.15 -10.67
C GLY A 440 -15.92 19.89 -11.51
N ARG A 441 -16.01 20.09 -12.82
CA ARG A 441 -16.05 19.02 -13.81
C ARG A 441 -14.63 18.73 -14.28
N TRP A 442 -14.32 17.46 -14.42
CA TRP A 442 -12.97 17.01 -14.77
C TRP A 442 -13.05 15.90 -15.79
N ARG A 443 -11.95 15.73 -16.53
CA ARG A 443 -11.73 14.65 -17.48
C ARG A 443 -10.37 14.03 -17.22
N VAL A 444 -10.34 12.70 -17.17
CA VAL A 444 -9.09 11.94 -17.20
C VAL A 444 -8.91 11.38 -18.61
N HIS A 445 -7.70 11.49 -19.13
CA HIS A 445 -7.24 10.88 -20.38
C HIS A 445 -6.24 9.77 -20.03
N ALA A 446 -6.54 8.54 -20.41
CA ALA A 446 -5.61 7.42 -20.26
C ALA A 446 -5.15 6.96 -21.66
N MET A 447 -3.85 6.96 -21.91
CA MET A 447 -3.28 6.42 -23.14
C MET A 447 -3.10 4.92 -23.00
N LEU A 448 -3.88 4.16 -23.78
CA LEU A 448 -4.04 2.72 -23.63
C LEU A 448 -3.78 1.99 -24.94
N MET A 449 -3.28 0.75 -24.86
CA MET A 449 -3.09 -0.12 -26.02
C MET A 449 -3.43 -1.56 -25.64
N ALA A 450 -3.92 -2.36 -26.58
CA ALA A 450 -4.05 -3.80 -26.45
C ALA A 450 -3.21 -4.52 -27.51
N GLU A 451 -2.67 -5.69 -27.18
CA GLU A 451 -2.01 -6.58 -28.14
C GLU A 451 -2.84 -7.85 -28.31
N GLY A 452 -3.03 -8.30 -29.55
CA GLY A 452 -3.68 -9.57 -29.86
C GLY A 452 -5.00 -9.43 -30.61
N GLU A 453 -5.50 -10.59 -31.06
CA GLU A 453 -6.72 -10.68 -31.87
C GLU A 453 -7.96 -10.90 -31.01
N GLY A 454 -9.08 -10.33 -31.43
CA GLY A 454 -10.37 -10.49 -30.78
C GLY A 454 -11.24 -9.28 -31.05
N ALA A 455 -12.20 -9.41 -31.96
CA ALA A 455 -13.12 -8.32 -32.26
C ALA A 455 -13.99 -8.01 -31.03
N ASN A 456 -13.87 -6.79 -30.51
CA ASN A 456 -14.66 -6.28 -29.38
C ASN A 456 -14.54 -7.06 -28.05
N ALA A 457 -13.42 -7.74 -27.82
CA ALA A 457 -13.15 -8.40 -26.54
C ALA A 457 -12.96 -7.35 -25.42
N PRO A 458 -13.49 -7.57 -24.20
CA PRO A 458 -13.22 -6.71 -23.05
C PRO A 458 -11.74 -6.83 -22.65
N VAL A 459 -11.06 -5.70 -22.59
CA VAL A 459 -9.61 -5.62 -22.31
C VAL A 459 -9.36 -5.19 -20.87
N GLY A 460 -10.20 -4.31 -20.34
CA GLY A 460 -10.04 -3.73 -19.01
C GLY A 460 -10.98 -2.55 -18.80
N SER A 461 -10.72 -1.77 -17.75
CA SER A 461 -11.47 -0.56 -17.45
C SER A 461 -10.58 0.55 -16.89
N VAL A 462 -11.01 1.80 -17.10
CA VAL A 462 -10.48 2.98 -16.40
C VAL A 462 -11.52 3.40 -15.37
N GLU A 463 -11.17 3.32 -14.09
CA GLU A 463 -12.02 3.68 -12.97
C GLU A 463 -11.50 4.96 -12.32
N ILE A 464 -12.41 5.89 -12.03
CA ILE A 464 -12.12 7.13 -11.33
C ILE A 464 -12.61 6.99 -9.90
N LYS A 465 -11.68 7.03 -8.95
CA LYS A 465 -11.98 6.99 -7.52
C LYS A 465 -11.54 8.30 -6.87
N LEU A 466 -12.44 8.88 -6.08
CA LEU A 466 -12.14 10.06 -5.28
C LEU A 466 -11.85 9.64 -3.84
N GLY A 467 -10.92 10.33 -3.16
CA GLY A 467 -10.48 10.00 -1.81
C GLY A 467 -11.60 10.03 -0.76
N ASP A 468 -12.70 10.72 -1.06
CA ASP A 468 -13.92 10.82 -0.26
C ASP A 468 -14.98 9.75 -0.56
N LYS A 469 -14.74 8.86 -1.53
CA LYS A 469 -15.72 7.85 -1.96
C LYS A 469 -15.11 6.44 -1.91
N ASP A 470 -15.87 5.49 -1.38
CA ASP A 470 -15.43 4.09 -1.32
C ASP A 470 -15.52 3.36 -2.66
N LYS A 471 -16.44 3.81 -3.53
CA LYS A 471 -16.66 3.27 -4.86
C LYS A 471 -16.19 4.25 -5.93
N PRO A 472 -15.80 3.76 -7.12
CA PRO A 472 -15.54 4.63 -8.26
C PRO A 472 -16.74 5.53 -8.56
N VAL A 473 -16.47 6.80 -8.88
CA VAL A 473 -17.48 7.80 -9.29
C VAL A 473 -17.75 7.77 -10.79
N ALA A 474 -16.80 7.22 -11.57
CA ALA A 474 -16.95 6.98 -13.00
C ALA A 474 -16.15 5.73 -13.39
N ILE A 475 -16.68 4.98 -14.36
CA ILE A 475 -16.04 3.78 -14.91
C ILE A 475 -16.20 3.81 -16.43
N ARG A 476 -15.11 3.56 -17.14
CA ARG A 476 -15.10 3.37 -18.59
C ARG A 476 -14.55 1.99 -18.92
N GLU A 477 -15.44 1.09 -19.33
CA GLU A 477 -15.05 -0.20 -19.92
C GLU A 477 -14.33 0.01 -21.24
N VAL A 478 -13.26 -0.77 -21.47
CA VAL A 478 -12.40 -0.68 -22.64
C VAL A 478 -12.45 -2.01 -23.39
N THR A 479 -12.77 -1.96 -24.68
CA THR A 479 -12.73 -3.11 -25.59
C THR A 479 -11.66 -2.91 -26.65
N THR A 480 -11.23 -3.99 -27.30
CA THR A 480 -10.28 -3.92 -28.42
C THR A 480 -10.76 -3.01 -29.56
N ALA A 481 -12.07 -2.99 -29.81
CA ALA A 481 -12.67 -2.12 -30.82
C ALA A 481 -12.56 -0.64 -30.44
N ALA A 482 -12.68 -0.30 -29.15
CA ALA A 482 -12.52 1.07 -28.67
C ALA A 482 -11.06 1.57 -28.83
N LEU A 483 -10.08 0.67 -28.84
CA LEU A 483 -8.66 0.99 -28.99
C LEU A 483 -8.20 1.07 -30.46
N GLY A 484 -9.07 0.81 -31.44
CA GLY A 484 -8.73 0.92 -32.87
C GLY A 484 -7.95 -0.27 -33.45
N GLY A 485 -7.78 -1.35 -32.68
CA GLY A 485 -7.08 -2.56 -33.10
C GLY A 485 -5.83 -2.88 -32.27
N SER A 486 -5.18 -4.01 -32.58
CA SER A 486 -3.97 -4.45 -31.88
C SER A 486 -2.80 -3.51 -32.15
N GLY A 487 -2.05 -3.15 -31.10
CA GLY A 487 -0.80 -2.40 -31.20
C GLY A 487 -0.94 -0.89 -31.37
N GLN A 488 -2.17 -0.34 -31.33
CA GLN A 488 -2.41 1.10 -31.45
C GLN A 488 -2.68 1.74 -30.10
N TRP A 489 -1.94 2.81 -29.80
CA TRP A 489 -2.23 3.66 -28.65
C TRP A 489 -3.47 4.50 -28.91
N LYS A 490 -4.37 4.50 -27.93
CA LYS A 490 -5.62 5.25 -27.97
C LYS A 490 -5.85 5.98 -26.67
N ASP A 491 -6.19 7.26 -26.80
CA ASP A 491 -6.67 8.07 -25.70
C ASP A 491 -8.10 7.67 -25.32
N VAL A 492 -8.27 7.23 -24.08
CA VAL A 492 -9.56 6.90 -23.47
C VAL A 492 -9.88 7.96 -22.41
N ALA A 493 -10.90 8.76 -22.71
CA ALA A 493 -11.36 9.82 -21.82
C ALA A 493 -12.49 9.35 -20.88
N VAL A 494 -12.43 9.81 -19.62
CA VAL A 494 -13.46 9.57 -18.59
C VAL A 494 -13.81 10.88 -17.89
N ASP A 495 -15.06 11.32 -18.05
CA ASP A 495 -15.58 12.53 -17.43
C ASP A 495 -16.15 12.22 -16.03
N PHE A 496 -15.93 13.11 -15.08
CA PHE A 496 -16.47 12.99 -13.73
C PHE A 496 -16.65 14.36 -13.08
N VAL A 497 -17.32 14.37 -11.93
CA VAL A 497 -17.60 15.57 -11.13
C VAL A 497 -16.96 15.43 -9.76
N VAL A 498 -16.29 16.48 -9.34
CA VAL A 498 -15.74 16.63 -7.99
C VAL A 498 -16.64 17.61 -7.25
N GLU A 499 -17.39 17.12 -6.26
CA GLU A 499 -18.34 17.92 -5.48
C GLU A 499 -17.63 18.79 -4.45
N ARG A 500 -16.55 18.26 -3.87
CA ARG A 500 -15.75 18.85 -2.80
C ARG A 500 -14.28 18.60 -3.08
N ARG A 501 -13.40 19.47 -2.58
CA ARG A 501 -11.96 19.29 -2.70
C ARG A 501 -11.53 17.95 -2.09
N THR A 502 -10.89 17.10 -2.89
CA THR A 502 -10.59 15.68 -2.58
C THR A 502 -9.45 15.19 -3.48
N THR A 503 -8.83 14.05 -3.18
CA THR A 503 -7.81 13.46 -4.07
C THR A 503 -8.43 12.60 -5.17
N LEU A 504 -7.75 12.54 -6.30
CA LEU A 504 -8.06 11.68 -7.43
C LEU A 504 -7.11 10.48 -7.49
N GLU A 505 -7.69 9.28 -7.57
CA GLU A 505 -7.03 8.04 -7.91
C GLU A 505 -7.67 7.48 -9.20
N VAL A 506 -6.88 7.45 -10.28
CA VAL A 506 -7.21 6.78 -11.52
C VAL A 506 -6.72 5.35 -11.41
N MET A 507 -7.61 4.37 -11.54
CA MET A 507 -7.30 2.96 -11.47
C MET A 507 -7.53 2.32 -12.84
N VAL A 508 -6.50 1.71 -13.42
CA VAL A 508 -6.65 0.93 -14.65
C VAL A 508 -6.66 -0.55 -14.29
N LYS A 509 -7.77 -1.24 -14.60
CA LYS A 509 -7.93 -2.68 -14.29
C LYS A 509 -7.82 -3.53 -15.53
N PHE A 510 -7.23 -4.72 -15.36
CA PHE A 510 -7.06 -5.69 -16.43
C PHE A 510 -8.25 -6.64 -16.57
N GLY A 511 -8.80 -6.78 -17.77
CA GLY A 511 -9.92 -7.68 -18.09
C GLY A 511 -9.56 -9.17 -18.16
N GLY A 512 -8.27 -9.52 -18.19
CA GLY A 512 -7.78 -10.90 -18.02
C GLY A 512 -7.46 -11.68 -19.30
N VAL A 513 -7.83 -11.17 -20.48
CA VAL A 513 -7.82 -11.98 -21.72
C VAL A 513 -6.61 -11.74 -22.62
N ILE A 514 -6.30 -10.48 -22.94
CA ILE A 514 -5.22 -10.11 -23.88
C ILE A 514 -4.30 -9.08 -23.25
N PRO A 515 -3.00 -9.00 -23.61
CA PRO A 515 -2.12 -7.98 -23.04
C PRO A 515 -2.68 -6.57 -23.21
N PHE A 516 -2.73 -5.84 -22.10
CA PHE A 516 -3.24 -4.50 -21.99
C PHE A 516 -2.13 -3.60 -21.49
N TRP A 517 -2.06 -2.38 -22.00
CA TRP A 517 -0.99 -1.45 -21.73
C TRP A 517 -1.53 -0.10 -21.30
N VAL A 518 -0.79 0.55 -20.39
CA VAL A 518 -1.04 1.92 -19.91
C VAL A 518 0.25 2.69 -20.05
N ASP A 519 0.20 3.81 -20.77
CA ASP A 519 1.35 4.68 -21.05
C ASP A 519 1.28 5.95 -20.19
N THR A 520 0.28 6.79 -20.42
CA THR A 520 0.15 8.08 -19.72
C THR A 520 -1.24 8.28 -19.12
N ILE A 521 -1.31 9.08 -18.07
CA ILE A 521 -2.54 9.60 -17.49
C ILE A 521 -2.46 11.13 -17.50
N ARG A 522 -3.47 11.78 -18.08
CA ARG A 522 -3.63 13.23 -18.00
C ARG A 522 -4.94 13.64 -17.33
N ILE A 523 -4.95 14.78 -16.66
CA ILE A 523 -6.09 15.28 -15.89
C ILE A 523 -6.42 16.70 -16.36
N GLU A 524 -7.60 16.91 -16.91
CA GLU A 524 -8.07 18.19 -17.45
C GLU A 524 -9.27 18.70 -16.65
N LYS A 525 -9.25 19.98 -16.27
CA LYS A 525 -10.44 20.65 -15.71
C LYS A 525 -11.33 21.11 -16.86
N LEU A 526 -12.57 20.65 -16.87
CA LEU A 526 -13.56 21.06 -17.87
C LEU A 526 -14.23 22.38 -17.47
N PRO A 527 -14.69 23.19 -18.44
CA PRO A 527 -15.49 24.38 -18.15
C PRO A 527 -16.75 24.05 -17.35
N THR A 528 -17.06 24.91 -16.37
CA THR A 528 -18.37 24.91 -15.72
C THR A 528 -19.41 25.30 -16.79
N PRO A 529 -20.51 24.54 -16.94
CA PRO A 529 -21.55 24.84 -17.93
C PRO A 529 -22.21 26.20 -17.73
#